data_AF-A0A7C3J081-F1
#
_entry.id   AF-A0A7C3J081-F1
#
_cell.length_a   1.000
_cell.length_b   1.000
_cell.length_c   1.000
_cell.angle_alpha   90.00
_cell.angle_beta   90.00
_cell.angle_gamma   90.00
#
_symmetry.space_group_name_H-M   'P 1'
#
loop_
_entity.id
_entity.type
_entity.pdbx_description
1 polymer ?
#
loop_
_entity_poly.entity_id
_entity_poly.type
_entity_poly.pdbx_seq_one_letter_code
_entity_poly.pdbx_strand_id
1 'polypeptide(L)'
;MRIWSVWVCSLVAGALFLVPACARAGEADPWVGENDETREKMEELAEEEITGRLDDEQRDMVHKYWASHLRRCAMDGVDSARYSIAELKLQKGDPKGAVTALEEVAASTASGDVRSLTHLNLGEIHRRHLNDAEGAIKHYLQVTGVQRHMARHCLLRMCDEMGKAAEAGKAVDAILPTVKEKGEKLALLHQLAALYKRLNQADRALATYERIAKEFTAADAKEMREGAAREVREAVDKMIALRQRDRDGDGEAAEKIEEQLEARHRELRLARRMDELKAFEEAMEQGEAKLRKANEEREQRERREEEKEVPRKEGEL
;
A
#
# COMPACT_ATOMS: atom_id res chain seq x y z
N MET A 1 46.80 8.50 -40.82
CA MET A 1 45.72 9.35 -40.26
C MET A 1 44.38 8.78 -40.70
N ARG A 2 43.71 8.02 -39.82
CA ARG A 2 42.33 7.55 -40.01
C ARG A 2 41.61 7.74 -38.68
N ILE A 3 40.58 8.57 -38.71
CA ILE A 3 39.75 8.97 -37.57
C ILE A 3 38.73 7.86 -37.34
N TRP A 4 38.68 7.31 -36.13
CA TRP A 4 37.59 6.44 -35.68
C TRP A 4 36.53 7.31 -34.99
N SER A 5 35.36 7.40 -35.60
CA SER A 5 34.14 7.96 -35.01
C SER A 5 33.44 6.89 -34.18
N VAL A 6 33.42 7.07 -32.86
CA VAL A 6 32.64 6.28 -31.91
C VAL A 6 31.21 6.83 -31.90
N TRP A 7 30.24 6.02 -32.34
CA TRP A 7 28.82 6.26 -32.09
C TRP A 7 28.46 5.67 -30.73
N VAL A 8 28.03 6.54 -29.81
CA VAL A 8 27.41 6.15 -28.54
C VAL A 8 25.91 6.09 -28.79
N CYS A 9 25.35 4.88 -28.93
CA CYS A 9 23.91 4.66 -28.85
C CYS A 9 23.51 4.51 -27.38
N SER A 10 22.94 5.56 -26.79
CA SER A 10 22.22 5.49 -25.52
C SER A 10 20.88 4.78 -25.74
N LEU A 11 20.85 3.47 -25.48
CA LEU A 11 19.62 2.72 -25.25
C LEU A 11 19.10 3.09 -23.85
N VAL A 12 18.10 3.96 -23.80
CA VAL A 12 17.23 4.12 -22.63
C VAL A 12 16.38 2.85 -22.58
N ALA A 13 16.83 1.88 -21.80
CA ALA A 13 16.04 0.71 -21.45
C ALA A 13 14.84 1.19 -20.62
N GLY A 14 13.67 1.25 -21.26
CA GLY A 14 12.40 1.33 -20.55
C GLY A 14 12.28 0.09 -19.68
N ALA A 15 12.51 0.25 -18.38
CA ALA A 15 12.25 -0.79 -17.41
C ALA A 15 10.74 -1.06 -17.42
N LEU A 16 10.34 -2.11 -18.14
CA LEU A 16 9.10 -2.82 -17.90
C LEU A 16 9.12 -3.25 -16.43
N PHE A 17 8.54 -2.42 -15.55
CA PHE A 17 8.07 -2.87 -14.26
C PHE A 17 6.86 -3.77 -14.52
N LEU A 18 7.14 -5.00 -14.93
CA LEU A 18 6.26 -6.13 -14.68
C LEU A 18 6.29 -6.33 -13.16
N VAL A 19 5.44 -5.58 -12.47
CA VAL A 19 4.99 -6.00 -11.14
C VAL A 19 4.36 -7.38 -11.40
N PRO A 20 4.89 -8.47 -10.80
CA PRO A 20 4.27 -9.78 -10.95
C PRO A 20 2.79 -9.63 -10.57
N ALA A 21 1.92 -10.39 -11.22
CA ALA A 21 0.53 -10.55 -10.80
C ALA A 21 0.53 -11.11 -9.37
N CYS A 22 0.73 -10.23 -8.39
CA CYS A 22 0.46 -10.49 -7.00
C CYS A 22 -1.03 -10.80 -6.95
N ALA A 23 -1.39 -11.88 -6.25
CA ALA A 23 -2.76 -12.06 -5.81
C ALA A 23 -3.19 -10.73 -5.17
N ARG A 24 -4.33 -10.20 -5.61
CA ARG A 24 -4.75 -8.85 -5.24
C ARG A 24 -4.80 -8.75 -3.71
N ALA A 25 -4.03 -7.82 -3.15
CA ALA A 25 -4.20 -7.42 -1.76
C ALA A 25 -5.57 -6.74 -1.63
N GLY A 26 -6.63 -7.51 -1.38
CA GLY A 26 -8.01 -7.01 -1.31
C GLY A 26 -9.06 -7.91 -1.97
N GLU A 27 -8.67 -8.94 -2.74
CA GLU A 27 -9.67 -9.92 -3.20
C GLU A 27 -10.25 -10.68 -2.00
N ALA A 28 -11.58 -10.69 -1.91
CA ALA A 28 -12.31 -11.34 -0.83
C ALA A 28 -11.98 -12.84 -0.78
N ASP A 29 -11.90 -13.38 0.43
CA ASP A 29 -11.77 -14.82 0.65
C ASP A 29 -13.07 -15.49 0.18
N PRO A 30 -13.07 -16.22 -0.96
CA PRO A 30 -14.30 -16.72 -1.57
C PRO A 30 -15.01 -17.77 -0.71
N TRP A 31 -14.37 -18.22 0.38
CA TRP A 31 -14.86 -19.26 1.26
C TRP A 31 -15.60 -18.73 2.49
N VAL A 32 -15.63 -17.40 2.70
CA VAL A 32 -16.22 -16.81 3.90
C VAL A 32 -17.51 -16.09 3.53
N GLY A 33 -18.65 -16.58 4.03
CA GLY A 33 -19.96 -15.94 3.87
C GLY A 33 -20.25 -14.82 4.86
N GLU A 34 -19.22 -14.20 5.46
CA GLU A 34 -19.41 -12.99 6.26
C GLU A 34 -19.83 -11.85 5.32
N ASN A 35 -20.49 -10.80 5.84
CA ASN A 35 -20.78 -9.63 5.02
C ASN A 35 -19.45 -8.94 4.69
N ASP A 36 -18.90 -9.23 3.50
CA ASP A 36 -17.64 -8.68 3.01
C ASP A 36 -17.60 -7.14 3.16
N GLU A 37 -18.75 -6.48 3.04
CA GLU A 37 -18.91 -5.04 3.26
C GLU A 37 -18.50 -4.59 4.69
N THR A 38 -18.84 -5.37 5.72
CA THR A 38 -18.46 -5.02 7.10
C THR A 38 -16.95 -5.12 7.26
N ARG A 39 -16.33 -6.18 6.74
CA ARG A 39 -14.89 -6.38 6.87
C ARG A 39 -14.12 -5.32 6.08
N GLU A 40 -14.54 -5.05 4.85
CA GLU A 40 -13.97 -4.00 4.00
C GLU A 40 -14.05 -2.63 4.69
N LYS A 41 -15.20 -2.29 5.26
CA LYS A 41 -15.35 -1.06 6.06
C LYS A 41 -14.41 -1.03 7.26
N MET A 42 -14.23 -2.13 7.98
CA MET A 42 -13.32 -2.20 9.14
C MET A 42 -11.85 -2.15 8.72
N GLU A 43 -11.51 -2.61 7.52
CA GLU A 43 -10.20 -2.46 6.92
C GLU A 43 -9.92 -1.00 6.57
N GLU A 44 -10.86 -0.34 5.88
CA GLU A 44 -10.77 1.08 5.53
C GLU A 44 -10.57 1.94 6.79
N LEU A 45 -11.42 1.75 7.81
CA LEU A 45 -11.30 2.48 9.07
C LEU A 45 -9.96 2.19 9.77
N ALA A 46 -9.48 0.94 9.75
CA ALA A 46 -8.19 0.61 10.36
C ALA A 46 -7.01 1.33 9.66
N GLU A 47 -7.12 1.59 8.35
CA GLU A 47 -6.14 2.42 7.64
C GLU A 47 -6.28 3.90 7.99
N GLU A 48 -7.51 4.40 8.14
CA GLU A 48 -7.75 5.77 8.60
C GLU A 48 -7.19 6.00 10.01
N GLU A 49 -7.20 4.97 10.87
CA GLU A 49 -6.59 5.02 12.19
C GLU A 49 -5.09 5.36 12.10
N ILE A 50 -4.37 4.76 11.15
CA ILE A 50 -2.95 5.03 10.90
C ILE A 50 -2.72 6.48 10.51
N THR A 51 -3.67 7.10 9.81
CA THR A 51 -3.58 8.51 9.42
C THR A 51 -4.03 9.47 10.52
N GLY A 52 -4.61 8.95 11.62
CA GLY A 52 -5.15 9.74 12.72
C GLY A 52 -6.43 10.48 12.36
N ARG A 53 -7.21 9.97 11.39
CA ARG A 53 -8.45 10.59 10.91
C ARG A 53 -9.70 10.09 11.63
N LEU A 54 -9.60 8.98 12.36
CA LEU A 54 -10.72 8.43 13.12
C LEU A 54 -11.03 9.22 14.39
N ASP A 55 -12.32 9.44 14.63
CA ASP A 55 -12.82 9.81 15.95
C ASP A 55 -12.73 8.63 16.95
N ASP A 56 -13.06 8.89 18.22
CA ASP A 56 -12.95 7.89 19.28
C ASP A 56 -13.96 6.74 19.12
N GLU A 57 -15.16 6.99 18.57
CA GLU A 57 -16.19 5.97 18.37
C GLU A 57 -15.79 5.01 17.25
N GLN A 58 -15.32 5.55 16.12
CA GLN A 58 -14.80 4.76 15.01
C GLN A 58 -13.60 3.93 15.44
N ARG A 59 -12.70 4.51 16.25
CA ARG A 59 -11.53 3.80 16.79
C ARG A 59 -11.95 2.63 17.67
N ASP A 60 -12.90 2.86 18.58
CA ASP A 60 -13.46 1.80 19.43
C ASP A 60 -14.12 0.69 18.61
N MET A 61 -14.82 1.04 17.52
CA MET A 61 -15.44 0.07 16.61
C MET A 61 -14.39 -0.81 15.93
N VAL A 62 -13.34 -0.21 15.37
CA VAL A 62 -12.20 -0.93 14.76
C VAL A 62 -11.53 -1.85 15.79
N HIS A 63 -11.31 -1.36 17.00
CA HIS A 63 -10.64 -2.13 18.07
C HIS A 63 -11.48 -3.32 18.51
N LYS A 64 -12.79 -3.14 18.69
CA LYS A 64 -13.73 -4.20 19.04
C LYS A 64 -13.83 -5.26 17.94
N TYR A 65 -13.92 -4.85 16.67
CA TYR A 65 -14.00 -5.79 15.55
C TYR A 65 -12.74 -6.65 15.46
N TRP A 66 -11.56 -6.02 15.42
CA TRP A 66 -10.28 -6.73 15.29
C TRP A 66 -9.79 -7.40 16.59
N ALA A 67 -10.56 -7.34 17.69
CA ALA A 67 -10.30 -8.14 18.88
C ALA A 67 -10.81 -9.59 18.76
N SER A 68 -11.66 -9.88 17.78
CA SER A 68 -12.22 -11.22 17.58
C SER A 68 -12.22 -11.69 16.13
N HIS A 69 -11.73 -10.85 15.21
CA HIS A 69 -11.64 -11.16 13.78
C HIS A 69 -10.20 -11.12 13.29
N LEU A 70 -9.90 -11.97 12.32
CA LEU A 70 -8.62 -12.00 11.63
C LEU A 70 -8.73 -11.27 10.30
N ARG A 71 -7.68 -10.52 9.95
CA ARG A 71 -7.56 -9.95 8.61
C ARG A 71 -7.41 -11.07 7.59
N ARG A 72 -8.05 -10.96 6.43
CA ARG A 72 -8.03 -11.98 5.38
C ARG A 72 -7.61 -11.41 4.01
N CYS A 73 -7.19 -12.29 3.12
CA CYS A 73 -6.92 -12.02 1.71
C CYS A 73 -7.37 -13.24 0.89
N ALA A 74 -7.33 -13.14 -0.44
CA ALA A 74 -7.47 -14.30 -1.30
C ALA A 74 -6.49 -15.41 -0.90
N MET A 75 -7.03 -16.60 -0.62
CA MET A 75 -6.27 -17.77 -0.21
C MET A 75 -6.97 -19.05 -0.69
N ASP A 76 -6.26 -20.17 -0.69
CA ASP A 76 -6.88 -21.45 -1.02
C ASP A 76 -7.82 -21.93 0.10
N GLY A 77 -8.64 -22.93 -0.20
CA GLY A 77 -9.63 -23.44 0.76
C GLY A 77 -9.02 -24.08 2.02
N VAL A 78 -7.78 -24.58 1.95
CA VAL A 78 -7.10 -25.19 3.09
C VAL A 78 -6.61 -24.11 4.05
N ASP A 79 -5.95 -23.08 3.51
CA ASP A 79 -5.51 -21.91 4.29
C ASP A 79 -6.71 -21.16 4.88
N SER A 80 -7.80 -20.98 4.11
CA SER A 80 -9.04 -20.36 4.61
C SER A 80 -9.67 -21.15 5.75
N ALA A 81 -9.74 -22.49 5.65
CA ALA A 81 -10.24 -23.33 6.72
C ALA A 81 -9.40 -23.19 8.02
N ARG A 82 -8.08 -23.13 7.89
CA ARG A 82 -7.17 -22.93 9.03
C ARG A 82 -7.30 -21.55 9.66
N TYR A 83 -7.46 -20.50 8.85
CA TYR A 83 -7.77 -19.16 9.32
C TYR A 83 -9.08 -19.13 10.10
N SER A 84 -10.13 -19.79 9.59
CA SER A 84 -11.42 -19.91 10.29
C SER A 84 -11.29 -20.67 11.62
N ILE A 85 -10.45 -21.70 11.70
CA ILE A 85 -10.14 -22.36 12.97
C ILE A 85 -9.47 -21.40 13.96
N ALA A 86 -8.48 -20.62 13.50
CA ALA A 86 -7.78 -19.66 14.36
C ALA A 86 -8.73 -18.55 14.87
N GLU A 87 -9.58 -18.02 14.00
CA GLU A 87 -10.59 -17.01 14.35
C GLU A 87 -11.62 -17.54 15.35
N LEU A 88 -12.15 -18.74 15.15
CA LEU A 88 -13.06 -19.38 16.10
C LEU A 88 -12.40 -19.62 17.47
N LYS A 89 -11.09 -19.90 17.52
CA LYS A 89 -10.36 -20.01 18.78
C LYS A 89 -10.22 -18.66 19.47
N LEU A 90 -9.94 -17.57 18.74
CA LEU A 90 -9.95 -16.21 19.30
C LEU A 90 -11.33 -15.86 19.88
N GLN A 91 -12.41 -16.11 19.14
CA GLN A 91 -13.78 -15.86 19.58
C GLN A 91 -14.16 -16.65 20.84
N LYS A 92 -13.57 -17.83 21.04
CA LYS A 92 -13.72 -18.65 22.26
C LYS A 92 -12.81 -18.24 23.42
N GLY A 93 -11.99 -17.20 23.25
CA GLY A 93 -11.04 -16.74 24.26
C GLY A 93 -9.79 -17.62 24.37
N ASP A 94 -9.41 -18.35 23.31
CA ASP A 94 -8.18 -19.16 23.24
C ASP A 94 -7.16 -18.52 22.27
N PRO A 95 -6.50 -17.41 22.65
CA PRO A 95 -5.52 -16.75 21.79
C PRO A 95 -4.26 -17.60 21.56
N LYS A 96 -3.88 -18.48 22.50
CA LYS A 96 -2.73 -19.37 22.32
C LYS A 96 -3.01 -20.42 21.25
N GLY A 97 -4.19 -21.03 21.28
CA GLY A 97 -4.58 -21.98 20.25
C GLY A 97 -4.76 -21.33 18.88
N ALA A 98 -5.17 -20.05 18.83
CA ALA A 98 -5.21 -19.27 17.59
C ALA A 98 -3.81 -19.02 17.02
N VAL A 99 -2.84 -18.63 17.87
CA VAL A 99 -1.42 -18.52 17.48
C VAL A 99 -0.91 -19.83 16.90
N THR A 100 -1.11 -20.96 17.57
CA THR A 100 -0.67 -22.28 17.06
C THR A 100 -1.25 -22.58 15.68
N ALA A 101 -2.55 -22.31 15.46
CA ALA A 101 -3.19 -22.54 14.17
C ALA A 101 -2.62 -21.63 13.06
N LEU A 102 -2.31 -20.37 13.37
CA LEU A 102 -1.71 -19.44 12.40
C LEU A 102 -0.23 -19.75 12.14
N GLU A 103 0.52 -20.20 13.13
CA GLU A 103 1.91 -20.66 12.91
C GLU A 103 1.97 -21.85 11.94
N GLU A 104 1.00 -22.77 12.00
CA GLU A 104 0.87 -23.85 11.02
C GLU A 104 0.59 -23.33 9.61
N VAL A 105 -0.24 -22.28 9.47
CA VAL A 105 -0.48 -21.64 8.16
C VAL A 105 0.80 -20.98 7.65
N ALA A 106 1.47 -20.15 8.46
CA ALA A 106 2.71 -19.48 8.08
C ALA A 106 3.80 -20.45 7.62
N ALA A 107 3.87 -21.62 8.27
CA ALA A 107 4.84 -22.67 7.96
C ALA A 107 4.51 -23.49 6.71
N SER A 108 3.24 -23.61 6.33
CA SER A 108 2.80 -24.52 5.25
C SER A 108 2.30 -23.82 4.00
N THR A 109 1.90 -22.55 4.07
CA THR A 109 1.41 -21.82 2.90
C THR A 109 2.52 -21.55 1.88
N ALA A 110 2.20 -21.74 0.60
CA ALA A 110 3.07 -21.37 -0.51
C ALA A 110 2.93 -19.88 -0.89
N SER A 111 1.81 -19.24 -0.52
CA SER A 111 1.53 -17.86 -0.88
C SER A 111 2.31 -16.88 0.01
N GLY A 112 3.08 -15.99 -0.62
CA GLY A 112 3.80 -14.93 0.10
C GLY A 112 2.86 -13.94 0.78
N ASP A 113 1.71 -13.64 0.16
CA ASP A 113 0.72 -12.71 0.69
C ASP A 113 0.00 -13.29 1.91
N VAL A 114 -0.42 -14.56 1.83
CA VAL A 114 -1.02 -15.28 2.97
C VAL A 114 -0.03 -15.33 4.12
N ARG A 115 1.24 -15.68 3.86
CA ARG A 115 2.29 -15.72 4.90
C ARG A 115 2.50 -14.36 5.55
N SER A 116 2.56 -13.30 4.74
CA SER A 116 2.73 -11.93 5.23
C SER A 116 1.55 -11.49 6.12
N LEU A 117 0.32 -11.75 5.67
CA LEU A 117 -0.89 -11.45 6.42
C LEU A 117 -0.99 -12.27 7.71
N THR A 118 -0.56 -13.53 7.67
CA THR A 118 -0.50 -14.41 8.85
C THR A 118 0.40 -13.80 9.91
N HIS A 119 1.57 -13.29 9.52
CA HIS A 119 2.47 -12.61 10.45
C HIS A 119 1.90 -11.30 11.00
N LEU A 120 1.13 -10.54 10.21
CA LEU A 120 0.43 -9.36 10.72
C LEU A 120 -0.58 -9.75 11.82
N ASN A 121 -1.39 -10.78 11.57
CA ASN A 121 -2.37 -11.30 12.53
C ASN A 121 -1.70 -11.86 13.79
N LEU A 122 -0.62 -12.64 13.65
CA LEU A 122 0.17 -13.12 14.79
C LEU A 122 0.70 -11.95 15.64
N GLY A 123 1.23 -10.91 14.98
CA GLY A 123 1.67 -9.69 15.67
C GLY A 123 0.57 -9.03 16.50
N GLU A 124 -0.62 -8.87 15.92
CA GLU A 124 -1.78 -8.31 16.64
C GLU A 124 -2.23 -9.20 17.80
N ILE A 125 -2.22 -10.54 17.65
CA ILE A 125 -2.62 -11.45 18.73
C ILE A 125 -1.64 -11.38 19.90
N HIS A 126 -0.33 -11.44 19.61
CA HIS A 126 0.70 -11.29 20.62
C HIS A 126 0.57 -9.96 21.37
N ARG A 127 0.33 -8.87 20.64
CA ARG A 127 0.15 -7.54 21.22
C ARG A 127 -1.11 -7.45 22.08
N ARG A 128 -2.29 -7.75 21.52
CA ARG A 128 -3.60 -7.44 22.14
C ARG A 128 -4.02 -8.48 23.17
N HIS A 129 -3.78 -9.77 22.89
CA HIS A 129 -4.35 -10.86 23.69
C HIS A 129 -3.35 -11.49 24.64
N LEU A 130 -2.07 -11.53 24.24
CA LEU A 130 -1.02 -12.16 25.05
C LEU A 130 -0.17 -11.15 25.83
N ASN A 131 -0.30 -9.85 25.52
CA ASN A 131 0.55 -8.79 26.05
C ASN A 131 2.05 -9.10 25.91
N ASP A 132 2.42 -9.74 24.80
CA ASP A 132 3.76 -10.22 24.50
C ASP A 132 4.38 -9.35 23.40
N ALA A 133 5.08 -8.30 23.82
CA ALA A 133 5.73 -7.37 22.90
C ALA A 133 6.82 -8.05 22.05
N GLU A 134 7.56 -9.00 22.61
CA GLU A 134 8.67 -9.63 21.91
C GLU A 134 8.16 -10.52 20.77
N GLY A 135 7.13 -11.33 21.06
CA GLY A 135 6.41 -12.10 20.05
C GLY A 135 5.78 -11.21 18.98
N ALA A 136 5.18 -10.08 19.38
CA ALA A 136 4.60 -9.14 18.43
C ALA A 136 5.65 -8.52 17.49
N ILE A 137 6.78 -8.03 18.04
CA ILE A 137 7.89 -7.48 17.23
C ILE A 137 8.42 -8.53 16.27
N LYS A 138 8.66 -9.76 16.74
CA LYS A 138 9.14 -10.87 15.92
C LYS A 138 8.26 -11.06 14.68
N HIS A 139 6.94 -11.05 14.85
CA HIS A 139 6.02 -11.27 13.74
C HIS A 139 5.83 -10.04 12.85
N TYR A 140 5.73 -8.83 13.41
CA TYR A 140 5.65 -7.61 12.60
C TYR A 140 6.87 -7.42 11.68
N LEU A 141 8.07 -7.82 12.13
CA LEU A 141 9.29 -7.78 11.30
C LEU A 141 9.28 -8.77 10.13
N GLN A 142 8.41 -9.79 10.15
CA GLN A 142 8.28 -10.78 9.09
C GLN A 142 7.24 -10.36 8.03
N VAL A 143 6.50 -9.27 8.24
CA VAL A 143 5.49 -8.79 7.30
C VAL A 143 6.16 -8.11 6.09
N THR A 144 5.75 -8.53 4.90
CA THR A 144 6.26 -8.05 3.60
C THR A 144 5.12 -7.57 2.69
N GLY A 145 5.43 -7.14 1.46
CA GLY A 145 4.42 -6.69 0.50
C GLY A 145 3.69 -5.41 0.93
N VAL A 146 2.41 -5.31 0.62
CA VAL A 146 1.57 -4.13 0.89
C VAL A 146 1.33 -3.93 2.39
N GLN A 147 1.22 -5.03 3.14
CA GLN A 147 0.91 -5.00 4.58
C GLN A 147 2.09 -4.54 5.46
N ARG A 148 3.30 -4.40 4.89
CA ARG A 148 4.51 -4.02 5.65
C ARG A 148 4.36 -2.67 6.34
N HIS A 149 3.66 -1.72 5.73
CA HIS A 149 3.49 -0.38 6.29
C HIS A 149 2.56 -0.39 7.50
N MET A 150 1.45 -1.15 7.41
CA MET A 150 0.55 -1.42 8.52
C MET A 150 1.29 -2.06 9.69
N ALA A 151 2.05 -3.14 9.44
CA ALA A 151 2.81 -3.83 10.48
C ALA A 151 3.81 -2.92 11.20
N ARG A 152 4.50 -2.05 10.46
CA ARG A 152 5.44 -1.08 11.05
C ARG A 152 4.73 -0.02 11.87
N HIS A 153 3.58 0.46 11.41
CA HIS A 153 2.75 1.36 12.22
C HIS A 153 2.33 0.69 13.52
N CYS A 154 1.79 -0.54 13.47
CA CYS A 154 1.40 -1.28 14.66
C CYS A 154 2.57 -1.54 15.60
N LEU A 155 3.75 -1.89 15.07
CA LEU A 155 4.97 -2.07 15.85
C LEU A 155 5.35 -0.79 16.61
N LEU A 156 5.42 0.35 15.92
CA LEU A 156 5.80 1.61 16.56
C LEU A 156 4.74 2.07 17.57
N ARG A 157 3.44 1.93 17.25
CA ARG A 157 2.35 2.24 18.17
C ARG A 157 2.43 1.38 19.43
N MET A 158 2.65 0.07 19.28
CA MET A 158 2.83 -0.83 20.41
C MET A 158 4.01 -0.42 21.30
N CYS A 159 5.16 -0.11 20.69
CA CYS A 159 6.32 0.34 21.46
C CYS A 159 6.05 1.65 22.21
N ASP A 160 5.25 2.54 21.64
CA ASP A 160 4.78 3.77 22.29
C ASP A 160 3.87 3.45 23.49
N GLU A 161 2.82 2.66 23.27
CA GLU A 161 1.86 2.20 24.30
C GLU A 161 2.55 1.52 25.49
N MET A 162 3.63 0.77 25.22
CA MET A 162 4.38 0.02 26.24
C MET A 162 5.61 0.76 26.78
N GLY A 163 5.90 1.98 26.31
CA GLY A 163 7.11 2.73 26.69
C GLY A 163 8.43 2.09 26.26
N LYS A 164 8.40 1.17 25.27
CA LYS A 164 9.53 0.37 24.77
C LYS A 164 10.33 1.08 23.67
N ALA A 165 10.87 2.25 24.00
CA ALA A 165 11.60 3.09 23.06
C ALA A 165 12.86 2.42 22.48
N ALA A 166 13.56 1.61 23.28
CA ALA A 166 14.79 0.95 22.84
C ALA A 166 14.51 -0.13 21.79
N GLU A 167 13.42 -0.87 21.98
CA GLU A 167 12.94 -1.92 21.11
C GLU A 167 12.46 -1.33 19.77
N ALA A 168 11.76 -0.18 19.80
CA ALA A 168 11.39 0.55 18.58
C ALA A 168 12.63 0.90 17.74
N GLY A 169 13.68 1.41 18.37
CA GLY A 169 14.94 1.74 17.69
C GLY A 169 15.59 0.51 17.06
N LYS A 170 15.74 -0.58 17.82
CA LYS A 170 16.29 -1.84 17.32
C LYS A 170 15.50 -2.41 16.15
N ALA A 171 14.17 -2.37 16.24
CA ALA A 171 13.29 -2.85 15.18
C ALA A 171 13.45 -2.00 13.91
N VAL A 172 13.46 -0.67 14.04
CA VAL A 172 13.69 0.23 12.90
C VAL A 172 15.07 -0.01 12.29
N ASP A 173 16.13 -0.13 13.08
CA ASP A 173 17.48 -0.41 12.57
C ASP A 173 17.58 -1.77 11.85
N ALA A 174 16.78 -2.77 12.26
CA ALA A 174 16.67 -4.03 11.54
C ALA A 174 15.91 -3.91 10.21
N ILE A 175 14.93 -3.00 10.13
CA ILE A 175 14.13 -2.76 8.93
C ILE A 175 14.90 -1.94 7.88
N LEU A 176 15.63 -0.90 8.30
CA LEU A 176 16.23 0.09 7.39
C LEU A 176 17.09 -0.50 6.25
N PRO A 177 17.89 -1.57 6.45
CA PRO A 177 18.65 -2.20 5.36
C PRO A 177 17.77 -2.82 4.26
N THR A 178 16.52 -3.15 4.57
CA THR A 178 15.58 -3.76 3.61
C THR A 178 14.77 -2.72 2.82
N VAL A 179 14.78 -1.46 3.26
CA VAL A 179 14.01 -0.37 2.65
C VAL A 179 14.75 0.18 1.44
N LYS A 180 14.17 -0.02 0.25
CA LYS A 180 14.76 0.41 -1.03
C LYS A 180 14.46 1.87 -1.35
N GLU A 181 13.24 2.33 -1.06
CA GLU A 181 12.83 3.69 -1.39
C GLU A 181 13.34 4.69 -0.34
N LYS A 182 14.00 5.76 -0.81
CA LYS A 182 14.46 6.86 0.06
C LYS A 182 13.32 7.47 0.87
N GLY A 183 12.14 7.63 0.26
CA GLY A 183 10.97 8.23 0.91
C GLY A 183 10.42 7.37 2.05
N GLU A 184 10.34 6.06 1.84
CA GLU A 184 9.97 5.09 2.88
C GLU A 184 10.98 5.11 4.04
N LYS A 185 12.28 5.20 3.73
CA LYS A 185 13.34 5.29 4.74
C LYS A 185 13.23 6.57 5.58
N LEU A 186 13.05 7.71 4.91
CA LEU A 186 12.87 9.01 5.56
C LEU A 186 11.63 9.02 6.46
N ALA A 187 10.50 8.54 5.96
CA ALA A 187 9.26 8.48 6.72
C ALA A 187 9.39 7.60 7.98
N LEU A 188 10.03 6.44 7.88
CA LEU A 188 10.27 5.55 9.01
C LEU A 188 11.15 6.22 10.10
N LEU A 189 12.21 6.93 9.70
CA LEU A 189 13.07 7.67 10.64
C LEU A 189 12.30 8.82 11.32
N HIS A 190 11.46 9.54 10.58
CA HIS A 190 10.61 10.59 11.16
C HIS A 190 9.61 10.02 12.17
N GLN A 191 9.01 8.87 11.87
CA GLN A 191 8.10 8.19 12.80
C GLN A 191 8.82 7.76 14.08
N LEU A 192 10.05 7.22 13.96
CA LEU A 192 10.88 6.87 15.11
C LEU A 192 11.25 8.09 15.96
N ALA A 193 11.67 9.19 15.33
CA ALA A 193 12.01 10.42 16.04
C ALA A 193 10.79 11.01 16.77
N ALA A 194 9.62 10.97 16.14
CA ALA A 194 8.36 11.40 16.75
C ALA A 194 7.97 10.51 17.96
N LEU A 195 8.18 9.20 17.87
CA LEU A 195 7.98 8.27 18.99
C LEU A 195 8.93 8.61 20.14
N TYR A 196 10.22 8.82 19.88
CA TYR A 196 11.17 9.22 20.92
C TYR A 196 10.77 10.51 21.61
N LYS A 197 10.26 11.49 20.86
CA LYS A 197 9.73 12.72 21.43
C LYS A 197 8.54 12.46 22.37
N ARG A 198 7.58 11.62 21.97
CA ARG A 198 6.41 11.27 22.82
C ARG A 198 6.80 10.54 24.09
N LEU A 199 7.83 9.69 24.03
CA LEU A 199 8.38 8.97 25.18
C LEU A 199 9.41 9.77 26.00
N ASN A 200 9.50 11.09 25.79
CA ASN A 200 10.45 11.99 26.46
C ASN A 200 11.93 11.56 26.33
N GLN A 201 12.28 10.88 25.24
CA GLN A 201 13.65 10.45 24.90
C GLN A 201 14.32 11.50 23.99
N ALA A 202 14.50 12.72 24.48
CA ALA A 202 14.94 13.87 23.69
C ALA A 202 16.27 13.62 22.95
N ASP A 203 17.26 13.02 23.62
CA ASP A 203 18.58 12.75 23.02
C ASP A 203 18.48 11.77 21.85
N ARG A 204 17.63 10.75 21.96
CA ARG A 204 17.41 9.78 20.87
C ARG A 204 16.63 10.40 19.72
N ALA A 205 15.66 11.26 20.00
CA ALA A 205 14.95 12.01 18.98
C ALA A 205 15.93 12.92 18.21
N LEU A 206 16.79 13.66 18.93
CA LEU A 206 17.80 14.53 18.33
C LEU A 206 18.77 13.73 17.45
N ALA A 207 19.34 12.63 17.96
CA ALA A 207 20.23 11.77 17.17
C ALA A 207 19.56 11.23 15.90
N THR A 208 18.25 10.93 15.97
CA THR A 208 17.49 10.48 14.80
C THR A 208 17.28 11.61 13.79
N TYR A 209 16.99 12.85 14.25
CA TYR A 209 16.88 14.01 13.36
C TYR A 209 18.22 14.41 12.75
N GLU A 210 19.32 14.32 13.49
CA GLU A 210 20.68 14.54 12.98
C GLU A 210 21.03 13.52 11.90
N ARG A 211 20.66 12.25 12.10
CA ARG A 211 20.78 11.20 11.08
C ARG A 211 19.99 11.56 9.83
N ILE A 212 18.75 12.02 9.97
CA ILE A 212 17.93 12.47 8.83
C ILE A 212 18.63 13.63 8.09
N ALA A 213 19.06 14.67 8.80
CA ALA A 213 19.71 15.83 8.20
C ALA A 213 21.05 15.50 7.51
N LYS A 214 21.73 14.43 7.94
CA LYS A 214 22.96 13.93 7.33
C LYS A 214 22.69 13.07 6.08
N GLU A 215 21.67 12.22 6.13
CA GLU A 215 21.38 11.24 5.08
C GLU A 215 20.50 11.80 3.95
N PHE A 216 19.74 12.88 4.20
CA PHE A 216 18.78 13.44 3.27
C PHE A 216 18.97 14.94 3.08
N THR A 217 18.93 15.38 1.84
CA THR A 217 19.03 16.80 1.46
C THR A 217 17.68 17.36 1.03
N ALA A 218 17.57 18.69 0.96
CA ALA A 218 16.40 19.34 0.36
C ALA A 218 16.18 18.94 -1.11
N ALA A 219 17.26 18.58 -1.83
CA ALA A 219 17.16 18.07 -3.20
C ALA A 219 16.54 16.68 -3.23
N ASP A 220 16.89 15.78 -2.30
CA ASP A 220 16.24 14.47 -2.17
C ASP A 220 14.74 14.63 -1.89
N ALA A 221 14.36 15.50 -0.96
CA ALA A 221 12.95 15.75 -0.64
C ALA A 221 12.16 16.26 -1.85
N LYS A 222 12.76 17.17 -2.63
CA LYS A 222 12.18 17.66 -3.88
C LYS A 222 12.06 16.54 -4.92
N GLU A 223 13.11 15.74 -5.11
CA GLU A 223 13.13 14.63 -6.06
C GLU A 223 12.05 13.58 -5.76
N MET A 224 11.87 13.22 -4.49
CA MET A 224 10.83 12.26 -4.07
C MET A 224 9.43 12.80 -4.38
N ARG A 225 9.17 14.07 -4.06
CA ARG A 225 7.90 14.74 -4.36
C ARG A 225 7.63 14.80 -5.87
N GLU A 226 8.62 15.23 -6.65
CA GLU A 226 8.50 15.31 -8.11
C GLU A 226 8.40 13.94 -8.77
N GLY A 227 9.02 12.91 -8.17
CA GLY A 227 8.92 11.52 -8.58
C GLY A 227 7.50 10.99 -8.45
N ALA A 228 6.86 11.17 -7.29
CA ALA A 228 5.48 10.77 -7.06
C ALA A 228 4.50 11.44 -8.04
N ALA A 229 4.63 12.76 -8.26
CA ALA A 229 3.79 13.46 -9.24
C ALA A 229 4.07 13.02 -10.70
N ARG A 230 5.31 12.63 -11.02
CA ARG A 230 5.69 12.17 -12.36
C ARG A 230 5.11 10.78 -12.66
N GLU A 231 5.14 9.88 -11.68
CA GLU A 231 4.55 8.54 -11.77
C GLU A 231 3.08 8.62 -12.22
N VAL A 232 2.29 9.49 -11.59
CA VAL A 232 0.89 9.74 -11.96
C VAL A 232 0.76 10.26 -13.39
N ARG A 233 1.53 11.29 -13.77
CA ARG A 233 1.46 11.88 -15.11
C ARG A 233 1.77 10.86 -16.20
N GLU A 234 2.80 10.05 -16.01
CA GLU A 234 3.19 9.01 -16.96
C GLU A 234 2.12 7.91 -17.08
N ALA A 235 1.51 7.51 -15.95
CA ALA A 235 0.42 6.56 -15.91
C ALA A 235 -0.83 7.08 -16.64
N VAL A 236 -1.23 8.31 -16.38
CA VAL A 236 -2.37 8.97 -17.04
C VAL A 236 -2.14 9.12 -18.54
N ASP A 237 -0.94 9.54 -18.97
CA ASP A 237 -0.60 9.65 -20.39
C ASP A 237 -0.70 8.30 -21.10
N LYS A 238 -0.26 7.23 -20.43
CA LYS A 238 -0.39 5.87 -20.92
C LYS A 238 -1.86 5.43 -21.00
N MET A 239 -2.68 5.74 -19.99
CA MET A 239 -4.12 5.45 -20.02
C MET A 239 -4.83 6.17 -21.19
N ILE A 240 -4.54 7.45 -21.41
CA ILE A 240 -5.08 8.20 -22.54
C ILE A 240 -4.69 7.53 -23.86
N ALA A 241 -3.41 7.16 -24.02
CA ALA A 241 -2.92 6.52 -25.23
C ALA A 241 -3.50 5.11 -25.47
N LEU A 242 -3.89 4.39 -24.42
CA LEU A 242 -4.60 3.11 -24.53
C LEU A 242 -6.06 3.34 -24.94
N ARG A 243 -6.78 4.24 -24.25
CA ARG A 243 -8.19 4.56 -24.55
C ARG A 243 -8.40 5.16 -25.95
N GLN A 244 -7.38 5.81 -26.53
CA GLN A 244 -7.42 6.33 -27.89
C GLN A 244 -7.18 5.27 -28.98
N ARG A 245 -6.50 4.16 -28.65
CA ARG A 245 -6.20 3.10 -29.62
C ARG A 245 -7.39 2.19 -29.88
N ASP A 246 -8.31 2.08 -28.91
CA ASP A 246 -9.59 1.36 -28.99
C ASP A 246 -9.43 -0.08 -29.51
N ARG A 247 -8.33 -0.76 -29.12
CA ARG A 247 -8.10 -2.16 -29.45
C ARG A 247 -8.64 -3.06 -28.36
N ASP A 248 -9.00 -4.28 -28.75
CA ASP A 248 -9.33 -5.34 -27.80
C ASP A 248 -8.22 -5.48 -26.74
N GLY A 249 -8.58 -5.32 -25.46
CA GLY A 249 -7.67 -5.40 -24.31
C GLY A 249 -7.04 -4.08 -23.85
N ASP A 250 -7.16 -2.97 -24.60
CA ASP A 250 -6.65 -1.67 -24.14
C ASP A 250 -7.44 -1.12 -22.94
N GLY A 251 -8.73 -1.48 -22.82
CA GLY A 251 -9.57 -1.18 -21.65
C GLY A 251 -9.05 -1.85 -20.37
N GLU A 252 -8.84 -3.16 -20.41
CA GLU A 252 -8.28 -3.93 -19.28
C GLU A 252 -6.88 -3.42 -18.89
N ALA A 253 -6.06 -3.02 -19.88
CA ALA A 253 -4.75 -2.44 -19.61
C ALA A 253 -4.85 -1.07 -18.92
N ALA A 254 -5.86 -0.25 -19.24
CA ALA A 254 -6.09 1.03 -18.58
C ALA A 254 -6.61 0.83 -17.14
N GLU A 255 -7.52 -0.11 -16.92
CA GLU A 255 -8.01 -0.49 -15.58
C GLU A 255 -6.86 -0.96 -14.68
N LYS A 256 -5.94 -1.78 -15.21
CA LYS A 256 -4.74 -2.20 -14.45
C LYS A 256 -3.84 -1.04 -14.04
N ILE A 257 -3.79 0.05 -14.81
CA ILE A 257 -3.02 1.24 -14.44
C ILE A 257 -3.74 2.00 -13.32
N GLU A 258 -5.06 2.08 -13.37
CA GLU A 258 -5.88 2.69 -12.32
C GLU A 258 -5.71 1.95 -10.99
N GLU A 259 -5.79 0.62 -11.00
CA GLU A 259 -5.51 -0.23 -9.84
C GLU A 259 -4.09 -0.01 -9.27
N GLN A 260 -3.10 0.19 -10.14
CA GLN A 260 -1.71 0.49 -9.71
C GLN A 260 -1.60 1.86 -9.03
N LEU A 261 -2.30 2.88 -9.54
CA LEU A 261 -2.32 4.22 -8.96
C LEU A 261 -3.01 4.21 -7.59
N GLU A 262 -4.12 3.50 -7.45
CA GLU A 262 -4.80 3.33 -6.15
C GLU A 262 -3.91 2.60 -5.14
N ALA A 263 -3.27 1.51 -5.55
CA ALA A 263 -2.34 0.77 -4.69
C ALA A 263 -1.16 1.66 -4.24
N ARG A 264 -0.63 2.50 -5.14
CA ARG A 264 0.44 3.44 -4.82
C ARG A 264 -0.02 4.56 -3.88
N HIS A 265 -1.20 5.13 -4.11
CA HIS A 265 -1.80 6.13 -3.23
C HIS A 265 -1.96 5.59 -1.80
N ARG A 266 -2.49 4.36 -1.68
CA ARG A 266 -2.59 3.65 -0.41
C ARG A 266 -1.23 3.41 0.24
N GLU A 267 -0.22 2.98 -0.51
CA GLU A 267 1.14 2.77 -0.01
C GLU A 267 1.74 4.06 0.58
N LEU A 268 1.69 5.17 -0.16
CA LEU A 268 2.19 6.48 0.29
C LEU A 268 1.52 6.93 1.59
N ARG A 269 0.20 6.70 1.69
CA ARG A 269 -0.61 7.00 2.87
C ARG A 269 -0.21 6.17 4.08
N LEU A 270 -0.16 4.85 3.94
CA LEU A 270 0.23 3.93 5.02
C LEU A 270 1.67 4.15 5.49
N ALA A 271 2.56 4.50 4.56
CA ALA A 271 3.95 4.85 4.88
C ALA A 271 4.09 6.22 5.56
N ARG A 272 3.02 7.02 5.63
CA ARG A 272 3.03 8.43 6.06
C ARG A 272 4.01 9.31 5.28
N ARG A 273 4.14 9.09 3.97
CA ARG A 273 4.94 9.91 3.04
C ARG A 273 4.14 11.13 2.59
N MET A 274 3.78 12.01 3.54
CA MET A 274 2.74 13.04 3.33
C MET A 274 3.06 14.03 2.21
N ASP A 275 4.33 14.43 2.05
CA ASP A 275 4.74 15.35 0.99
C ASP A 275 4.59 14.73 -0.41
N GLU A 276 4.92 13.45 -0.52
CA GLU A 276 4.78 12.69 -1.77
C GLU A 276 3.32 12.37 -2.06
N LEU A 277 2.56 11.97 -1.03
CA LEU A 277 1.11 11.74 -1.12
C LEU A 277 0.39 12.98 -1.63
N LYS A 278 0.69 14.16 -1.07
CA LYS A 278 0.09 15.41 -1.51
C LYS A 278 0.40 15.70 -2.97
N ALA A 279 1.65 15.55 -3.40
CA ALA A 279 2.03 15.78 -4.80
C ALA A 279 1.43 14.74 -5.75
N PHE A 280 1.26 13.50 -5.29
CA PHE A 280 0.56 12.44 -6.00
C PHE A 280 -0.92 12.81 -6.19
N GLU A 281 -1.61 13.23 -5.13
CA GLU A 281 -3.02 13.67 -5.16
C GLU A 281 -3.24 14.87 -6.09
N GLU A 282 -2.39 15.90 -6.00
CA GLU A 282 -2.43 17.05 -6.91
C GLU A 282 -2.23 16.64 -8.38
N ALA A 283 -1.37 15.64 -8.64
CA ALA A 283 -1.15 15.12 -9.98
C ALA A 283 -2.33 14.24 -10.47
N MET A 284 -2.99 13.50 -9.57
CA MET A 284 -4.19 12.72 -9.88
C MET A 284 -5.34 13.64 -10.30
N GLU A 285 -5.60 14.71 -9.56
CA GLU A 285 -6.63 15.70 -9.89
C GLU A 285 -6.39 16.33 -11.28
N GLN A 286 -5.14 16.70 -11.58
CA GLN A 286 -4.75 17.19 -12.90
C GLN A 286 -4.91 16.12 -13.99
N GLY A 287 -4.60 14.87 -13.66
CA GLY A 287 -4.73 13.71 -14.53
C GLY A 287 -6.18 13.41 -14.90
N GLU A 288 -7.09 13.44 -13.93
CA GLU A 288 -8.53 13.28 -14.12
C GLU A 288 -9.10 14.36 -15.04
N ALA A 289 -8.72 15.62 -14.82
CA ALA A 289 -9.10 16.72 -15.70
C ALA A 289 -8.62 16.49 -17.15
N LYS A 290 -7.41 15.95 -17.31
CA LYS A 290 -6.84 15.60 -18.63
C LYS A 290 -7.57 14.42 -19.28
N LEU A 291 -7.90 13.37 -18.53
CA LEU A 291 -8.68 12.22 -18.99
C LEU A 291 -10.08 12.64 -19.44
N ARG A 292 -10.76 13.48 -18.65
CA ARG A 292 -12.08 14.01 -19.00
C ARG A 292 -12.05 14.77 -20.32
N LYS A 293 -11.09 15.68 -20.48
CA LYS A 293 -10.91 16.42 -21.72
C LYS A 293 -10.63 15.50 -22.92
N ALA A 294 -9.79 14.48 -22.74
CA ALA A 294 -9.48 13.52 -23.80
C ALA A 294 -10.73 12.70 -24.22
N ASN A 295 -11.58 12.33 -23.26
CA ASN A 295 -12.85 11.66 -23.55
C ASN A 295 -13.84 12.59 -24.28
N GLU A 296 -13.97 13.84 -23.85
CA GLU A 296 -14.81 14.84 -24.53
C GLU A 296 -14.36 15.05 -25.99
N GLU A 297 -13.05 15.14 -26.24
CA GLU A 297 -12.49 15.26 -27.59
C GLU A 297 -12.76 14.01 -28.44
N ARG A 298 -12.71 12.81 -27.84
CA ARG A 298 -13.07 11.55 -28.49
C ARG A 298 -14.55 11.51 -28.88
N GLU A 299 -15.45 11.80 -27.95
CA GLU A 299 -16.90 11.83 -28.21
C GLU A 299 -17.26 12.86 -29.29
N GLN A 300 -16.65 14.05 -29.25
CA GLN A 300 -16.85 15.06 -30.28
C GLN A 300 -16.37 14.59 -31.66
N ARG A 301 -15.29 13.82 -31.71
CA ARG A 301 -14.79 13.23 -32.95
C ARG A 301 -15.74 12.17 -33.48
N GLU A 302 -16.21 11.27 -32.63
CA GLU A 302 -17.18 10.22 -32.97
C GLU A 302 -18.48 10.85 -33.52
N ARG A 303 -19.05 11.84 -32.83
CA ARG A 303 -20.24 12.58 -33.32
C ARG A 303 -20.02 13.22 -34.70
N ARG A 304 -18.84 13.82 -34.93
CA ARG A 304 -18.49 14.42 -36.24
C ARG A 304 -18.27 13.38 -37.34
N GLU A 305 -17.87 12.16 -36.99
CA GLU A 305 -17.73 11.04 -37.94
C GLU A 305 -19.13 10.48 -38.26
N GLU A 306 -20.00 10.28 -37.27
CA GLU A 306 -21.40 9.88 -37.45
C GLU A 306 -22.20 10.88 -38.31
N GLU A 307 -22.07 12.19 -38.05
CA GLU A 307 -22.72 13.24 -38.85
C GLU A 307 -22.30 13.23 -40.33
N LYS A 308 -21.08 12.77 -40.64
CA LYS A 308 -20.60 12.62 -42.03
C LYS A 308 -21.11 11.34 -42.68
N GLU A 309 -21.41 10.30 -41.90
CA GLU A 309 -21.89 9.02 -42.40
C GLU A 309 -23.40 8.99 -42.66
N VAL A 310 -24.19 9.94 -42.12
CA VAL A 310 -25.61 10.08 -42.49
C VAL A 310 -25.71 10.49 -43.97
N PRO A 311 -26.17 9.59 -44.86
CA PRO A 311 -26.27 9.93 -46.28
C PRO A 311 -27.36 10.99 -46.47
N ARG A 312 -27.08 11.99 -47.33
CA ARG A 312 -28.10 12.86 -47.95
C ARG A 312 -29.12 12.00 -48.70
N LYS A 313 -30.08 11.41 -48.00
CA LYS A 313 -31.26 10.73 -48.55
C LYS A 313 -32.47 11.68 -48.65
N GLU A 314 -32.22 12.97 -48.76
CA GLU A 314 -33.24 13.98 -49.05
C GLU A 314 -32.83 14.70 -50.33
N GLY A 315 -33.31 14.19 -51.48
CA GLY A 315 -33.00 14.79 -52.78
C GLY A 315 -33.30 13.94 -54.01
N GLU A 316 -34.16 12.92 -53.92
CA GLU A 316 -34.77 12.28 -55.10
C GLU A 316 -36.27 12.12 -54.86
N LEU A 317 -37.01 13.22 -55.07
CA LEU A 317 -38.46 13.23 -55.34
C LEU A 317 -38.72 14.24 -56.46
#